data_AF-A0A150GX84-F1
#
_entry.id   AF-A0A150GX84-F1
#
_cell.length_a   1.000
_cell.length_b   1.000
_cell.length_c   1.000
_cell.angle_alpha   90.00
_cell.angle_beta   90.00
_cell.angle_gamma   90.00
#
_symmetry.space_group_name_H-M   'P 1'
#
loop_
_entity.id
_entity.type
_entity.pdbx_description
1 polymer ?
#
loop_
_entity_poly.entity_id
_entity_poly.type
_entity_poly.pdbx_seq_one_letter_code
_entity_poly.pdbx_strand_id
1 'polypeptide(L)'
;MRARPGGHSVIKAQLRTYAIPAPGVRAVAVRPNPRSGLPQPLVVCQFGICPLHFEDDRYVRLEPPLELRNVPSSAFSTQRVYDAVFDAHSGQVIFAHGTSLYGMDAENRLERLAGDDAGALIGDGPAADARFVGVQRITCDGAGITYIRDRDNASRNGFCLRLLHEASMPAPAPASDPPLGTARRRLVGSGIRAVVSVRTNYDVGPQAMTYDPVRQALLFTTRGRAVHALRPHGLAEPVLGSEDAPAPAFACRAASHRAAIASASASDASSESDDPNALCYTDTEPAAAAVSASGYESDLAPARAAAAAAASAAAATRGAAGAGGGGRLHIANIQALAADSAATFCAARDGAAGGGDVYLLEGVSTAFSRLLALRPDGDLVLLAERLAVAPPGGSHWPRLAALGGGHLAVYGSSSYDMMMIRL
;
A
#
# COMPACT_ATOMS: atom_id res chain seq x y z
N MET A 1 49.28 4.93 0.81
CA MET A 1 48.32 5.50 1.78
C MET A 1 47.10 4.59 1.80
N ARG A 2 46.94 3.73 2.81
CA ARG A 2 45.74 2.87 2.94
C ARG A 2 44.67 3.68 3.67
N ALA A 3 43.55 3.97 3.01
CA ALA A 3 42.41 4.60 3.65
C ALA A 3 41.95 3.71 4.81
N ARG A 4 41.93 4.25 6.04
CA ARG A 4 41.34 3.55 7.18
C ARG A 4 39.85 3.35 6.89
N PRO A 5 39.29 2.14 7.06
CA PRO A 5 37.85 1.96 6.97
C PRO A 5 37.22 2.88 8.01
N GLY A 6 36.46 3.87 7.55
CA GLY A 6 35.72 4.76 8.42
C GLY A 6 34.81 3.88 9.27
N GLY A 7 35.05 3.86 10.59
CA GLY A 7 34.14 3.18 11.49
C GLY A 7 32.77 3.78 11.29
N HIS A 8 31.80 2.98 10.85
CA HIS A 8 30.41 3.38 10.79
C HIS A 8 30.01 3.78 12.20
N SER A 9 30.05 5.08 12.48
CA SER A 9 29.49 5.65 13.68
C SER A 9 28.01 5.34 13.62
N VAL A 10 27.59 4.33 14.40
CA VAL A 10 26.19 4.06 14.65
C VAL A 10 25.68 5.24 15.44
N ILE A 11 25.19 6.26 14.74
CA ILE A 11 24.39 7.31 15.36
C ILE A 11 23.15 6.57 15.86
N LYS A 12 23.13 6.25 17.16
CA LYS A 12 21.93 5.78 17.83
C LYS A 12 20.96 6.96 17.88
N ALA A 13 20.22 7.14 16.79
CA ALA A 13 19.07 8.03 16.80
C ALA A 13 18.22 7.66 18.01
N GLN A 14 17.89 8.65 18.84
CA GLN A 14 17.03 8.44 20.00
C GLN A 14 15.59 8.29 19.50
N LEU A 15 15.26 7.08 19.04
CA LEU A 15 13.90 6.74 18.67
C LEU A 15 13.00 6.87 19.90
N ARG A 16 11.89 7.59 19.74
CA ARG A 16 10.87 7.70 20.79
C ARG A 16 9.60 7.03 20.33
N THR A 17 9.00 6.27 21.23
CA THR A 17 7.80 5.48 20.95
C THR A 17 6.69 5.91 21.88
N TYR A 18 5.49 6.08 21.33
CA TYR A 18 4.30 6.50 22.07
C TYR A 18 3.12 5.64 21.67
N ALA A 19 2.31 5.20 22.63
CA ALA A 19 1.04 4.55 22.35
C ALA A 19 -0.04 5.63 22.18
N ILE A 20 -0.89 5.47 21.17
CA ILE A 20 -2.06 6.32 20.96
C ILE A 20 -3.31 5.45 21.11
N PRO A 21 -4.24 5.84 22.02
CA PRO A 21 -5.51 5.16 22.19
C PRO A 21 -6.35 5.32 20.92
N ALA A 22 -6.26 4.32 20.06
CA ALA A 22 -6.86 4.27 18.73
C ALA A 22 -7.38 2.85 18.47
N PRO A 23 -8.44 2.43 19.17
CA PRO A 23 -8.92 1.06 19.09
C PRO A 23 -9.40 0.72 17.67
N GLY A 24 -8.98 -0.45 17.20
CA GLY A 24 -9.36 -0.96 15.88
C GLY A 24 -8.88 -0.11 14.70
N VAL A 25 -7.66 0.46 14.75
CA VAL A 25 -7.09 1.14 13.57
C VAL A 25 -6.97 0.19 12.40
N ARG A 26 -7.64 0.53 11.30
CA ARG A 26 -7.70 -0.23 10.05
C ARG A 26 -6.81 0.35 8.96
N ALA A 27 -6.71 1.67 8.91
CA ALA A 27 -5.95 2.40 7.89
C ALA A 27 -5.48 3.75 8.42
N VAL A 28 -4.38 4.25 7.83
CA VAL A 28 -3.86 5.59 8.07
C VAL A 28 -3.50 6.20 6.72
N ALA A 29 -3.92 7.42 6.46
CA ALA A 29 -3.55 8.18 5.27
C ALA A 29 -3.22 9.63 5.66
N VAL A 30 -2.39 10.31 4.88
CA VAL A 30 -2.05 11.72 5.13
C VAL A 30 -2.52 12.55 3.96
N ARG A 31 -3.42 13.51 4.21
CA ARG A 31 -3.90 14.45 3.19
C ARG A 31 -3.54 15.89 3.58
N PRO A 32 -3.59 16.85 2.64
CA PRO A 32 -3.62 18.26 2.99
C PRO A 32 -4.87 18.62 3.81
N ASN A 33 -4.69 19.36 4.90
CA ASN A 33 -5.79 19.93 5.66
C ASN A 33 -6.57 20.91 4.78
N PRO A 34 -7.90 20.79 4.64
CA PRO A 34 -8.67 21.66 3.74
C PRO A 34 -8.61 23.16 4.06
N ARG A 35 -8.27 23.53 5.31
CA ARG A 35 -8.20 24.92 5.77
C ARG A 35 -6.77 25.46 5.76
N SER A 36 -5.80 24.70 6.28
CA SER A 36 -4.43 25.17 6.44
C SER A 36 -3.47 24.72 5.34
N GLY A 37 -3.83 23.70 4.55
CA GLY A 37 -2.95 23.05 3.57
C GLY A 37 -1.85 22.18 4.20
N LEU A 38 -1.67 22.22 5.52
CA LEU A 38 -0.67 21.43 6.25
C LEU A 38 -1.04 19.94 6.23
N PRO A 39 -0.08 19.01 6.44
CA PRO A 39 -0.38 17.59 6.45
C PRO A 39 -1.33 17.26 7.61
N GLN A 40 -2.38 16.53 7.31
CA GLN A 40 -3.38 16.04 8.25
C GLN A 40 -3.42 14.52 8.12
N PRO A 41 -2.76 13.78 9.03
CA PRO A 41 -2.96 12.35 9.13
C PRO A 41 -4.39 12.04 9.56
N LEU A 42 -4.99 11.08 8.88
CA LEU A 42 -6.32 10.56 9.14
C LEU A 42 -6.18 9.12 9.56
N VAL A 43 -6.83 8.76 10.67
CA VAL A 43 -6.85 7.42 11.23
C VAL A 43 -8.25 6.87 11.05
N VAL A 44 -8.36 5.76 10.31
CA VAL A 44 -9.62 5.00 10.19
C VAL A 44 -9.67 3.99 11.32
N CYS A 45 -10.58 4.17 12.28
CA CYS A 45 -10.70 3.33 13.46
C CYS A 45 -12.18 3.00 13.75
N GLN A 46 -12.45 2.33 14.88
CA GLN A 46 -13.82 1.95 15.24
C GLN A 46 -14.76 3.15 15.46
N PHE A 47 -14.22 4.34 15.73
CA PHE A 47 -15.00 5.56 15.94
C PHE A 47 -15.36 6.28 14.64
N GLY A 48 -14.71 5.95 13.52
CA GLY A 48 -14.86 6.64 12.25
C GLY A 48 -13.53 6.98 11.60
N ILE A 49 -13.50 8.08 10.85
CA ILE A 49 -12.28 8.65 10.27
C ILE A 49 -11.90 9.86 11.13
N CYS A 50 -10.88 9.72 11.98
CA CYS A 50 -10.45 10.72 12.94
C CYS A 50 -9.16 11.40 12.48
N PRO A 51 -9.07 12.74 12.46
CA PRO A 51 -7.79 13.41 12.30
C PRO A 51 -6.85 13.11 13.47
N LEU A 52 -5.56 13.01 13.19
CA LEU A 52 -4.52 12.94 14.21
C LEU A 52 -3.90 14.33 14.35
N HIS A 53 -3.98 14.89 15.56
CA HIS A 53 -3.45 16.19 15.89
C HIS A 53 -2.11 16.06 16.60
N PHE A 54 -1.15 16.91 16.20
CA PHE A 54 0.15 17.07 16.83
C PHE A 54 0.18 18.48 17.44
N GLU A 55 0.03 18.59 18.76
CA GLU A 55 0.16 19.90 19.42
C GLU A 55 1.64 20.28 19.53
N ASP A 56 2.46 19.27 19.77
CA ASP A 56 3.91 19.34 19.77
C ASP A 56 4.50 17.95 19.47
N ASP A 57 5.81 17.87 19.61
CA ASP A 57 6.64 16.69 19.52
C ASP A 57 6.36 15.58 20.57
N ARG A 58 5.45 15.83 21.51
CA ARG A 58 5.22 14.98 22.70
C ARG A 58 3.76 14.60 22.87
N TYR A 59 2.84 15.37 22.32
CA TYR A 59 1.41 15.21 22.52
C TYR A 59 0.72 15.00 21.18
N VAL A 60 0.35 13.74 20.96
CA VAL A 60 -0.40 13.30 19.80
C VAL A 60 -1.76 12.79 20.28
N ARG A 61 -2.84 13.30 19.69
CA ARG A 61 -4.21 12.89 20.04
C ARG A 61 -5.08 12.70 18.81
N LEU A 62 -6.06 11.81 18.92
CA LEU A 62 -7.14 11.70 17.95
C LEU A 62 -8.15 12.83 18.19
N GLU A 63 -8.47 13.56 17.12
CA GLU A 63 -9.59 14.49 17.09
C GLU A 63 -10.93 13.73 16.93
N PRO A 64 -12.07 14.40 17.16
CA PRO A 64 -13.38 13.83 16.86
C PRO A 64 -13.49 13.33 15.41
N PRO A 65 -14.29 12.29 15.14
CA PRO A 65 -14.51 11.79 13.79
C PRO A 65 -15.00 12.87 12.84
N LEU A 66 -14.53 12.84 11.60
CA LEU A 66 -15.03 13.69 10.53
C LEU A 66 -16.49 13.37 10.22
N GLU A 67 -17.29 14.42 10.01
CA GLU A 67 -18.63 14.27 9.46
C GLU A 67 -18.53 13.89 7.97
N LEU A 68 -18.89 12.64 7.68
CA LEU A 68 -18.86 12.10 6.32
C LEU A 68 -20.15 12.46 5.60
N ARG A 69 -20.02 12.90 4.34
CA ARG A 69 -21.13 13.30 3.49
C ARG A 69 -21.36 12.25 2.40
N ASN A 70 -22.61 12.12 1.97
CA ASN A 70 -23.07 11.09 1.01
C ASN A 70 -22.93 9.63 1.50
N VAL A 71 -22.82 9.42 2.82
CA VAL A 71 -22.73 8.05 3.38
C VAL A 71 -23.95 7.20 3.01
N PRO A 72 -25.22 7.63 3.17
CA PRO A 72 -26.37 6.73 2.91
C PRO A 72 -26.48 6.25 1.46
N SER A 73 -25.90 6.99 0.51
CA SER A 73 -25.86 6.61 -0.91
C SER A 73 -24.68 5.70 -1.27
N SER A 74 -23.67 5.62 -0.40
CA SER A 74 -22.51 4.75 -0.55
C SER A 74 -22.67 3.57 0.40
N ALA A 75 -22.46 2.32 0.01
CA ALA A 75 -22.45 1.21 0.99
C ALA A 75 -21.18 1.24 1.89
N PHE A 76 -20.60 2.44 2.08
CA PHE A 76 -19.38 2.69 2.79
C PHE A 76 -19.57 2.45 4.29
N SER A 77 -18.58 1.78 4.86
CA SER A 77 -18.51 1.44 6.27
C SER A 77 -17.05 1.39 6.65
N THR A 78 -16.66 2.13 7.68
CA THR A 78 -15.28 2.16 8.18
C THR A 78 -14.82 0.78 8.66
N GLN A 79 -15.74 -0.10 9.04
CA GLN A 79 -15.45 -1.48 9.43
C GLN A 79 -14.95 -2.35 8.27
N ARG A 80 -15.31 -2.02 7.04
CA ARG A 80 -14.86 -2.74 5.83
C ARG A 80 -13.65 -2.08 5.17
N VAL A 81 -13.14 -0.97 5.72
CA VAL A 81 -11.89 -0.36 5.25
C VAL A 81 -10.73 -1.26 5.64
N TYR A 82 -9.95 -1.64 4.64
CA TYR A 82 -8.74 -2.41 4.81
C TYR A 82 -7.49 -1.58 4.59
N ASP A 83 -7.52 -0.45 3.90
CA ASP A 83 -6.33 0.40 3.72
C ASP A 83 -6.75 1.78 3.21
N ALA A 84 -5.85 2.76 3.29
CA ALA A 84 -6.11 4.11 2.79
C ALA A 84 -4.83 4.76 2.27
N VAL A 85 -4.96 5.59 1.25
CA VAL A 85 -3.86 6.39 0.70
C VAL A 85 -4.41 7.70 0.16
N PHE A 86 -3.63 8.78 0.26
CA PHE A 86 -3.98 10.02 -0.41
C PHE A 86 -3.39 10.03 -1.81
N ASP A 87 -4.22 10.33 -2.81
CA ASP A 87 -3.77 10.52 -4.18
C ASP A 87 -3.68 12.01 -4.51
N ALA A 88 -2.46 12.46 -4.77
CA ALA A 88 -2.16 13.84 -5.15
C ALA A 88 -2.86 14.28 -6.44
N HIS A 89 -3.07 13.33 -7.36
CA HIS A 89 -3.64 13.61 -8.67
C HIS A 89 -5.13 13.96 -8.58
N SER A 90 -5.92 13.10 -7.95
CA SER A 90 -7.35 13.34 -7.71
C SER A 90 -7.63 14.30 -6.55
N GLY A 91 -6.68 14.48 -5.63
CA GLY A 91 -6.88 15.25 -4.40
C GLY A 91 -7.78 14.53 -3.40
N GLN A 92 -7.92 13.20 -3.52
CA GLN A 92 -8.81 12.38 -2.70
C GLN A 92 -8.04 11.43 -1.79
N VAL A 93 -8.62 11.12 -0.63
CA VAL A 93 -8.23 9.94 0.15
C VAL A 93 -8.96 8.74 -0.41
N ILE A 94 -8.23 7.80 -0.98
CA ILE A 94 -8.75 6.55 -1.51
C ILE A 94 -8.74 5.50 -0.39
N PHE A 95 -9.83 4.75 -0.27
CA PHE A 95 -10.01 3.65 0.67
C PHE A 95 -10.14 2.34 -0.09
N ALA A 96 -9.37 1.35 0.34
CA ALA A 96 -9.60 -0.05 0.03
C ALA A 96 -10.74 -0.53 0.93
N HIS A 97 -11.92 -0.80 0.38
CA HIS A 97 -13.12 -1.11 1.15
C HIS A 97 -13.78 -2.38 0.62
N GLY A 98 -13.63 -3.52 1.32
CA GLY A 98 -14.23 -4.77 0.87
C GLY A 98 -13.81 -5.13 -0.57
N THR A 99 -14.79 -5.09 -1.46
CA THR A 99 -14.72 -5.41 -2.89
C THR A 99 -14.80 -4.15 -3.77
N SER A 100 -14.57 -2.97 -3.19
CA SER A 100 -14.70 -1.66 -3.83
C SER A 100 -13.60 -0.68 -3.41
N LEU A 101 -13.48 0.39 -4.19
CA LEU A 101 -12.67 1.55 -3.86
C LEU A 101 -13.57 2.76 -3.65
N TYR A 102 -13.35 3.50 -2.58
CA TYR A 102 -14.03 4.77 -2.31
C TYR A 102 -13.04 5.91 -2.23
N GLY A 103 -13.43 7.08 -2.70
CA GLY A 103 -12.67 8.33 -2.58
C GLY A 103 -13.38 9.29 -1.64
N MET A 104 -12.61 10.00 -0.83
CA MET A 104 -13.09 11.11 -0.01
C MET A 104 -12.37 12.40 -0.38
N ASP A 105 -13.15 13.40 -0.76
CA ASP A 105 -12.65 14.74 -1.09
C ASP A 105 -12.30 15.60 0.14
N ALA A 106 -11.89 16.84 -0.10
CA ALA A 106 -11.55 17.80 0.96
C ALA A 106 -12.77 18.22 1.81
N GLU A 107 -13.97 18.10 1.26
CA GLU A 107 -15.25 18.35 1.93
C GLU A 107 -15.84 17.11 2.62
N ASN A 108 -15.05 16.04 2.73
CA ASN A 108 -15.41 14.74 3.32
C ASN A 108 -16.60 14.05 2.64
N ARG A 109 -16.83 14.31 1.34
CA ARG A 109 -17.82 13.59 0.56
C ARG A 109 -17.24 12.29 0.06
N LEU A 110 -17.99 11.21 0.25
CA LEU A 110 -17.63 9.88 -0.23
C LEU A 110 -18.24 9.60 -1.59
N GLU A 111 -17.47 8.97 -2.45
CA GLU A 111 -17.88 8.47 -3.75
C GLU A 111 -17.22 7.11 -4.02
N ARG A 112 -17.95 6.17 -4.64
CA ARG A 112 -17.35 4.91 -5.09
C ARG A 112 -16.59 5.16 -6.39
N LEU A 113 -15.29 4.86 -6.39
CA LEU A 113 -14.41 5.09 -7.54
C LEU A 113 -14.36 3.88 -8.47
N ALA A 114 -14.38 2.67 -7.91
CA ALA A 114 -14.32 1.42 -8.65
C ALA A 114 -14.93 0.26 -7.85
N GLY A 115 -15.32 -0.81 -8.54
CA GLY A 115 -15.83 -2.03 -7.90
C GLY A 115 -17.34 -2.02 -7.64
N ASP A 116 -17.82 -3.10 -7.03
CA ASP A 116 -19.15 -3.21 -6.47
C ASP A 116 -19.11 -3.79 -5.05
N ASP A 117 -20.15 -3.57 -4.26
CA ASP A 117 -20.22 -4.04 -2.88
C ASP A 117 -20.83 -5.45 -2.76
N ALA A 118 -21.39 -5.96 -3.87
CA ALA A 118 -22.01 -7.28 -3.96
C ALA A 118 -20.96 -8.41 -3.93
N GLY A 119 -19.73 -8.12 -4.34
CA GLY A 119 -18.65 -9.09 -4.41
C GLY A 119 -18.81 -9.97 -5.64
N ALA A 120 -17.73 -10.16 -6.38
CA ALA A 120 -17.79 -10.87 -7.66
C ALA A 120 -16.46 -11.54 -8.01
N LEU A 121 -16.51 -12.30 -9.11
CA LEU A 121 -15.32 -12.77 -9.81
C LEU A 121 -14.48 -11.57 -10.28
N ILE A 122 -13.16 -11.71 -10.27
CA ILE A 122 -12.24 -10.69 -10.74
C ILE A 122 -12.59 -10.30 -12.18
N GLY A 123 -12.76 -9.00 -12.42
CA GLY A 123 -13.03 -8.44 -13.74
C GLY A 123 -12.32 -7.11 -13.92
N ASP A 124 -11.49 -7.01 -14.94
CA ASP A 124 -10.88 -5.76 -15.42
C ASP A 124 -11.87 -4.99 -16.31
N GLY A 125 -11.63 -3.69 -16.53
CA GLY A 125 -12.49 -2.86 -17.37
C GLY A 125 -12.66 -1.44 -16.84
N PRO A 126 -13.66 -0.69 -17.34
CA PRO A 126 -14.06 0.60 -16.77
C PRO A 126 -14.30 0.47 -15.27
N ALA A 127 -13.94 1.47 -14.47
CA ALA A 127 -13.94 1.34 -13.01
C ALA A 127 -15.32 0.98 -12.42
N ALA A 128 -16.41 1.45 -13.02
CA ALA A 128 -17.78 1.09 -12.63
C ALA A 128 -18.12 -0.40 -12.90
N ASP A 129 -17.47 -1.00 -13.89
CA ASP A 129 -17.66 -2.39 -14.30
C ASP A 129 -16.57 -3.32 -13.75
N ALA A 130 -15.48 -2.76 -13.23
CA ALA A 130 -14.42 -3.51 -12.57
C ALA A 130 -14.99 -4.24 -11.34
N ARG A 131 -14.44 -5.42 -11.06
CA ARG A 131 -14.85 -6.27 -9.95
C ARG A 131 -13.64 -6.74 -9.17
N PHE A 132 -13.69 -6.58 -7.85
CA PHE A 132 -12.64 -7.01 -6.93
C PHE A 132 -13.16 -8.12 -6.04
N VAL A 133 -12.25 -9.00 -5.60
CA VAL A 133 -12.58 -10.07 -4.65
C VAL A 133 -12.39 -9.59 -3.22
N GLY A 134 -11.39 -8.76 -3.00
CA GLY A 134 -11.06 -8.24 -1.68
C GLY A 134 -9.86 -7.33 -1.77
N VAL A 135 -10.09 -6.02 -1.86
CA VAL A 135 -9.01 -5.04 -1.92
C VAL A 135 -8.38 -4.90 -0.54
N GLN A 136 -7.12 -5.30 -0.39
CA GLN A 136 -6.48 -5.36 0.92
C GLN A 136 -5.44 -4.26 1.17
N ARG A 137 -4.74 -3.82 0.13
CA ARG A 137 -3.73 -2.76 0.21
C ARG A 137 -3.81 -1.88 -1.01
N ILE A 138 -3.51 -0.60 -0.83
CA ILE A 138 -3.40 0.37 -1.92
C ILE A 138 -2.23 1.31 -1.70
N THR A 139 -1.67 1.82 -2.80
CA THR A 139 -0.73 2.94 -2.79
C THR A 139 -0.86 3.71 -4.10
N CYS A 140 -0.42 4.96 -4.15
CA CYS A 140 -0.56 5.81 -5.33
C CYS A 140 0.79 6.39 -5.72
N ASP A 141 1.00 6.58 -7.02
CA ASP A 141 2.17 7.29 -7.53
C ASP A 141 2.06 8.82 -7.47
N GLY A 142 0.85 9.33 -7.22
CA GLY A 142 0.54 10.76 -7.27
C GLY A 142 0.45 11.33 -8.68
N ALA A 143 0.59 10.49 -9.72
CA ALA A 143 0.44 10.83 -11.13
C ALA A 143 -0.85 10.23 -11.74
N GLY A 144 -1.76 9.71 -10.90
CA GLY A 144 -3.06 9.18 -11.32
C GLY A 144 -3.11 7.67 -11.43
N ILE A 145 -2.10 6.95 -10.93
CA ILE A 145 -2.12 5.49 -10.83
C ILE A 145 -2.24 5.08 -9.37
N THR A 146 -3.31 4.35 -9.06
CA THR A 146 -3.45 3.62 -7.78
C THR A 146 -3.12 2.16 -8.00
N TYR A 147 -2.09 1.68 -7.31
CA TYR A 147 -1.72 0.27 -7.23
C TYR A 147 -2.58 -0.42 -6.19
N ILE A 148 -3.12 -1.57 -6.54
CA ILE A 148 -4.14 -2.30 -5.78
C ILE A 148 -3.65 -3.72 -5.57
N ARG A 149 -3.61 -4.15 -4.33
CA ARG A 149 -3.46 -5.56 -3.98
C ARG A 149 -4.85 -6.14 -3.76
N ASP A 150 -5.31 -6.93 -4.71
CA ASP A 150 -6.59 -7.62 -4.68
C ASP A 150 -6.37 -9.11 -4.35
N ARG A 151 -7.37 -9.73 -3.73
CA ARG A 151 -7.35 -11.16 -3.45
C ARG A 151 -7.59 -11.93 -4.75
N ASP A 152 -6.87 -13.03 -4.94
CA ASP A 152 -7.13 -13.94 -6.04
C ASP A 152 -8.11 -15.04 -5.60
N ASN A 153 -9.17 -15.28 -6.38
CA ASN A 153 -10.09 -16.38 -6.15
C ASN A 153 -9.45 -17.75 -6.46
N ALA A 154 -8.48 -17.79 -7.37
CA ALA A 154 -7.87 -19.04 -7.80
C ALA A 154 -6.92 -19.66 -6.75
N SER A 155 -6.50 -18.89 -5.75
CA SER A 155 -5.59 -19.37 -4.71
C SER A 155 -5.95 -18.79 -3.35
N ARG A 156 -6.04 -19.66 -2.34
CA ARG A 156 -6.32 -19.25 -0.94
C ARG A 156 -5.36 -18.17 -0.42
N ASN A 157 -4.14 -18.15 -0.96
CA ASN A 157 -3.08 -17.18 -0.63
C ASN A 157 -2.66 -16.34 -1.85
N GLY A 158 -3.41 -16.42 -2.95
CA GLY A 158 -3.12 -15.66 -4.15
C GLY A 158 -3.53 -14.21 -3.97
N PHE A 159 -2.68 -13.34 -4.44
CA PHE A 159 -2.98 -11.92 -4.58
C PHE A 159 -2.55 -11.51 -5.96
N CYS A 160 -3.35 -10.67 -6.61
CA CYS A 160 -2.97 -10.03 -7.85
C CYS A 160 -2.70 -8.55 -7.60
N LEU A 161 -1.74 -8.02 -8.36
CA LEU A 161 -1.52 -6.58 -8.44
C LEU A 161 -2.41 -6.03 -9.56
N ARG A 162 -3.16 -4.98 -9.28
CA ARG A 162 -4.01 -4.29 -10.25
C ARG A 162 -3.73 -2.80 -10.21
N LEU A 163 -4.06 -2.10 -11.28
CA LEU A 163 -3.89 -0.66 -11.41
C LEU A 163 -5.24 -0.04 -11.67
N LEU A 164 -5.64 0.95 -10.87
CA LEU A 164 -6.67 1.91 -11.27
C LEU A 164 -5.96 3.10 -11.91
N HIS A 165 -6.16 3.27 -13.21
CA HIS A 165 -5.66 4.41 -13.96
C HIS A 165 -6.73 5.49 -14.01
N GLU A 166 -6.39 6.71 -13.63
CA GLU A 166 -7.24 7.88 -13.79
C GLU A 166 -6.76 8.73 -14.97
N ALA A 167 -7.53 8.73 -16.06
CA ALA A 167 -7.25 9.61 -17.18
C ALA A 167 -7.77 11.01 -16.89
N SER A 168 -6.87 11.99 -16.86
CA SER A 168 -7.25 13.40 -16.87
C SER A 168 -8.06 13.69 -18.13
N MET A 169 -9.34 14.01 -17.96
CA MET A 169 -10.11 14.56 -19.07
C MET A 169 -9.54 15.94 -19.40
N PRO A 170 -9.34 16.28 -20.69
CA PRO A 170 -8.95 17.64 -21.06
C PRO A 170 -9.97 18.60 -20.43
N ALA A 171 -9.47 19.64 -19.76
CA ALA A 171 -10.33 20.68 -19.22
C ALA A 171 -11.25 21.14 -20.36
N PRO A 172 -12.58 21.18 -20.16
CA PRO A 172 -13.45 21.76 -21.18
C PRO A 172 -12.91 23.15 -21.49
N ALA A 173 -12.77 23.46 -22.79
CA ALA A 173 -12.32 24.77 -23.22
C ALA A 173 -13.07 25.83 -22.40
N PRO A 174 -12.39 26.85 -21.86
CA PRO A 174 -13.00 27.82 -20.96
C PRO A 174 -14.26 28.34 -21.65
N ALA A 175 -15.43 27.94 -21.13
CA ALA A 175 -16.70 28.43 -21.63
C ALA A 175 -16.64 29.94 -21.46
N SER A 176 -16.88 30.68 -22.55
CA SER A 176 -16.53 32.10 -22.67
C SER A 176 -17.26 33.04 -21.70
N ASP A 177 -18.16 32.54 -20.84
CA ASP A 177 -18.68 33.23 -19.65
C ASP A 177 -19.49 32.22 -18.81
N PRO A 178 -18.94 31.62 -17.73
CA PRO A 178 -19.77 30.85 -16.81
C PRO A 178 -20.63 31.82 -15.99
N PRO A 179 -21.96 31.60 -15.87
CA PRO A 179 -22.80 32.43 -15.03
C PRO A 179 -22.28 32.44 -13.59
N LEU A 180 -22.00 33.65 -13.07
CA LEU A 180 -21.61 33.90 -11.69
C LEU A 180 -22.59 33.17 -10.76
N GLY A 181 -22.13 32.12 -10.08
CA GLY A 181 -22.88 31.46 -8.99
C GLY A 181 -23.16 29.97 -9.16
N THR A 182 -22.87 29.35 -10.32
CA THR A 182 -23.03 27.90 -10.51
C THR A 182 -21.76 27.21 -11.00
N ALA A 183 -20.61 27.64 -10.48
CA ALA A 183 -19.44 26.77 -10.45
C ALA A 183 -19.75 25.59 -9.50
N ARG A 184 -20.55 24.62 -9.97
CA ARG A 184 -20.39 23.24 -9.53
C ARG A 184 -18.92 22.97 -9.81
N ARG A 185 -18.10 23.08 -8.76
CA ARG A 185 -16.76 22.49 -8.73
C ARG A 185 -16.99 21.06 -9.17
N ARG A 186 -16.72 20.80 -10.46
CA ARG A 186 -16.64 19.45 -10.99
C ARG A 186 -15.66 18.79 -10.04
N LEU A 187 -16.09 17.72 -9.36
CA LEU A 187 -15.20 16.96 -8.51
C LEU A 187 -13.93 16.72 -9.32
N VAL A 188 -12.84 17.34 -8.87
CA VAL A 188 -11.50 16.98 -9.35
C VAL A 188 -11.42 15.49 -9.05
N GLY A 189 -11.40 14.68 -10.11
CA GLY A 189 -11.62 13.24 -9.99
C GLY A 189 -12.68 12.62 -10.91
N SER A 190 -13.33 13.36 -11.82
CA SER A 190 -14.33 12.78 -12.74
C SER A 190 -13.71 12.19 -14.03
N GLY A 191 -12.46 11.73 -13.95
CA GLY A 191 -11.74 11.14 -15.07
C GLY A 191 -12.31 9.80 -15.52
N ILE A 192 -11.99 9.38 -16.74
CA ILE A 192 -12.24 7.98 -17.14
C ILE A 192 -11.29 7.12 -16.34
N ARG A 193 -11.84 6.19 -15.56
CA ARG A 193 -11.06 5.27 -14.76
C ARG A 193 -11.15 3.85 -15.33
N ALA A 194 -10.03 3.15 -15.35
CA ALA A 194 -9.98 1.76 -15.77
C ALA A 194 -9.11 0.95 -14.82
N VAL A 195 -9.51 -0.30 -14.58
CA VAL A 195 -8.76 -1.26 -13.78
C VAL A 195 -8.11 -2.31 -14.67
N VAL A 196 -6.81 -2.54 -14.50
CA VAL A 196 -6.03 -3.52 -15.27
C VAL A 196 -5.19 -4.38 -14.34
N SER A 197 -5.20 -5.69 -14.56
CA SER A 197 -4.37 -6.64 -13.84
C SER A 197 -2.92 -6.63 -14.33
N VAL A 198 -1.97 -6.59 -13.40
CA VAL A 198 -0.54 -6.66 -13.67
C VAL A 198 -0.07 -8.09 -13.42
N ARG A 199 0.49 -8.70 -14.46
CA ARG A 199 1.16 -10.00 -14.32
C ARG A 199 2.50 -9.79 -13.64
N THR A 200 2.56 -10.13 -12.36
CA THR A 200 3.84 -10.32 -11.67
C THR A 200 4.31 -11.74 -11.94
N ASN A 201 5.57 -11.95 -12.31
CA ASN A 201 6.15 -13.30 -12.53
C ASN A 201 6.32 -14.11 -11.22
N TYR A 202 5.55 -13.80 -10.17
CA TYR A 202 5.65 -14.38 -8.84
C TYR A 202 4.34 -15.08 -8.47
N ASP A 203 4.43 -16.31 -7.96
CA ASP A 203 3.28 -17.13 -7.55
C ASP A 203 2.57 -16.61 -6.28
N VAL A 204 3.22 -15.71 -5.55
CA VAL A 204 2.70 -15.12 -4.32
C VAL A 204 2.69 -13.62 -4.52
N GLY A 205 1.49 -13.04 -4.58
CA GLY A 205 1.36 -11.60 -4.75
C GLY A 205 1.95 -10.81 -3.57
N PRO A 206 2.04 -9.47 -3.71
CA PRO A 206 2.77 -8.62 -2.78
C PRO A 206 2.20 -8.75 -1.36
N GLN A 207 3.03 -8.82 -0.31
CA GLN A 207 2.54 -8.89 1.07
C GLN A 207 2.38 -7.49 1.68
N ALA A 208 3.42 -6.66 1.52
CA ALA A 208 3.42 -5.23 1.81
C ALA A 208 3.80 -4.48 0.54
N MET A 209 3.29 -3.27 0.36
CA MET A 209 3.66 -2.41 -0.75
C MET A 209 3.57 -0.93 -0.39
N THR A 210 4.37 -0.11 -1.05
CA THR A 210 4.39 1.35 -0.93
C THR A 210 4.98 1.94 -2.21
N TYR A 211 4.57 3.14 -2.60
CA TYR A 211 5.19 3.83 -3.73
C TYR A 211 6.37 4.68 -3.23
N ASP A 212 7.54 4.47 -3.83
CA ASP A 212 8.72 5.27 -3.58
C ASP A 212 8.83 6.39 -4.64
N PRO A 213 8.58 7.65 -4.28
CA PRO A 213 8.61 8.76 -5.23
C PRO A 213 10.03 9.10 -5.71
N VAL A 214 11.08 8.76 -4.94
CA VAL A 214 12.46 9.01 -5.34
C VAL A 214 12.89 8.02 -6.42
N ARG A 215 12.51 6.74 -6.25
CA ARG A 215 12.77 5.69 -7.25
C ARG A 215 11.73 5.64 -8.35
N GLN A 216 10.63 6.40 -8.21
CA GLN A 216 9.46 6.37 -9.08
C GLN A 216 8.99 4.93 -9.35
N ALA A 217 8.88 4.15 -8.29
CA ALA A 217 8.62 2.73 -8.39
C ALA A 217 7.69 2.26 -7.27
N LEU A 218 6.82 1.31 -7.60
CA LEU A 218 6.10 0.55 -6.59
C LEU A 218 7.08 -0.41 -5.94
N LEU A 219 7.34 -0.22 -4.65
CA LEU A 219 8.08 -1.18 -3.84
C LEU A 219 7.11 -2.17 -3.22
N PHE A 220 7.44 -3.45 -3.31
CA PHE A 220 6.61 -4.49 -2.72
C PHE A 220 7.44 -5.66 -2.21
N THR A 221 6.89 -6.41 -1.27
CA THR A 221 7.54 -7.60 -0.72
C THR A 221 6.90 -8.88 -1.21
N THR A 222 7.73 -9.85 -1.56
CA THR A 222 7.31 -11.22 -1.85
C THR A 222 7.73 -12.12 -0.70
N ARG A 223 6.78 -12.89 -0.15
CA ARG A 223 6.99 -13.83 0.97
C ARG A 223 7.68 -13.23 2.22
N GLY A 224 7.71 -11.90 2.32
CA GLY A 224 8.46 -11.15 3.33
C GLY A 224 9.99 -11.33 3.28
N ARG A 225 10.57 -11.79 2.16
CA ARG A 225 12.02 -12.10 2.10
C ARG A 225 12.81 -11.16 1.19
N ALA A 226 12.18 -10.66 0.14
CA ALA A 226 12.76 -9.69 -0.75
C ALA A 226 11.86 -8.46 -0.88
N VAL A 227 12.48 -7.33 -1.18
CA VAL A 227 11.81 -6.13 -1.71
C VAL A 227 12.12 -6.07 -3.19
N HIS A 228 11.08 -5.91 -3.99
CA HIS A 228 11.17 -5.66 -5.42
C HIS A 228 10.66 -4.26 -5.73
N ALA A 229 11.19 -3.66 -6.80
CA ALA A 229 10.71 -2.43 -7.39
C ALA A 229 10.04 -2.77 -8.73
N LEU A 230 8.73 -2.53 -8.83
CA LEU A 230 8.04 -2.49 -10.11
C LEU A 230 8.17 -1.09 -10.70
N ARG A 231 8.91 -1.00 -11.80
CA ARG A 231 9.16 0.24 -12.53
C ARG A 231 7.98 0.59 -13.46
N PRO A 232 7.87 1.85 -13.93
CA PRO A 232 6.80 2.27 -14.84
C PRO A 232 6.72 1.46 -16.14
N HIS A 233 7.83 0.91 -16.60
CA HIS A 233 7.90 0.05 -17.80
C HIS A 233 7.49 -1.41 -17.53
N GLY A 234 6.96 -1.71 -16.34
CA GLY A 234 6.39 -3.02 -16.00
C GLY A 234 7.39 -4.09 -15.57
N LEU A 235 8.69 -3.77 -15.47
CA LEU A 235 9.69 -4.71 -14.98
C LEU A 235 9.82 -4.62 -13.46
N ALA A 236 9.78 -5.79 -12.82
CA ALA A 236 10.07 -5.96 -11.40
C ALA A 236 11.54 -6.34 -11.21
N GLU A 237 12.25 -5.58 -10.39
CA GLU A 237 13.67 -5.77 -10.10
C GLU A 237 13.87 -5.97 -8.59
N PRO A 238 14.73 -6.91 -8.15
CA PRO A 238 15.06 -7.05 -6.74
C PRO A 238 15.86 -5.84 -6.27
N VAL A 239 15.38 -5.19 -5.21
CA VAL A 239 16.07 -4.06 -4.55
C VAL A 239 16.87 -4.57 -3.36
N LEU A 240 16.28 -5.49 -2.59
CA LEU A 240 16.81 -5.91 -1.31
C LEU A 240 16.42 -7.35 -0.99
N GLY A 241 17.35 -8.12 -0.44
CA GLY A 241 17.13 -9.55 -0.12
C GLY A 241 17.23 -10.47 -1.34
N SER A 242 16.93 -11.75 -1.14
CA SER A 242 16.87 -12.77 -2.19
C SER A 242 15.75 -13.76 -1.89
N GLU A 243 15.01 -14.15 -2.91
CA GLU A 243 13.98 -15.20 -2.80
C GLU A 243 14.60 -16.59 -2.58
N ASP A 244 15.79 -16.82 -3.12
CA ASP A 244 16.49 -18.10 -3.10
C ASP A 244 17.25 -18.36 -1.79
N ALA A 245 17.30 -17.36 -0.89
CA ALA A 245 17.96 -17.53 0.38
C ALA A 245 17.24 -18.62 1.20
N PRO A 246 17.93 -19.70 1.61
CA PRO A 246 17.34 -20.70 2.48
C PRO A 246 16.83 -20.00 3.73
N ALA A 247 15.60 -20.32 4.15
CA ALA A 247 15.04 -19.74 5.35
C ALA A 247 16.03 -19.99 6.50
N PRO A 248 16.47 -18.96 7.25
CA PRO A 248 17.36 -19.18 8.38
C PRO A 248 16.68 -20.18 9.33
N ALA A 249 17.43 -21.10 9.95
CA ALA A 249 16.86 -22.20 10.74
C ALA A 249 15.87 -21.73 11.83
N PHE A 250 16.02 -20.50 12.33
CA PHE A 250 15.10 -19.85 13.27
C PHE A 250 13.74 -19.42 12.65
N ALA A 251 13.69 -19.17 11.34
CA ALA A 251 12.47 -18.82 10.59
C ALA A 251 11.58 -20.03 10.26
N CYS A 252 12.07 -21.27 10.36
CA CYS A 252 11.23 -22.45 10.13
C CYS A 252 10.09 -22.56 11.15
N ARG A 253 10.34 -22.28 12.44
CA ARG A 253 9.26 -22.27 13.46
C ARG A 253 8.26 -21.11 13.25
N ALA A 254 8.77 -19.95 12.83
CA ALA A 254 7.94 -18.80 12.44
C ALA A 254 7.03 -19.11 11.25
N ALA A 255 7.57 -19.76 10.22
CA ALA A 255 6.86 -20.10 8.99
C ALA A 255 5.77 -21.16 9.24
N SER A 256 6.02 -22.15 10.10
CA SER A 256 4.99 -23.12 10.54
C SER A 256 3.85 -22.43 11.27
N HIS A 257 4.16 -21.46 12.15
CA HIS A 257 3.15 -20.65 12.83
C HIS A 257 2.40 -19.70 11.87
N ARG A 258 3.07 -19.19 10.82
CA ARG A 258 2.46 -18.35 9.77
C ARG A 258 1.48 -19.11 8.89
N ALA A 259 1.78 -20.35 8.51
CA ALA A 259 0.85 -21.19 7.77
C ALA A 259 -0.45 -21.39 8.59
N ALA A 260 -0.33 -21.56 9.91
CA ALA A 260 -1.46 -21.71 10.82
C ALA A 260 -2.27 -20.40 11.03
N ILE A 261 -1.61 -19.23 11.13
CA ILE A 261 -2.32 -17.94 11.24
C ILE A 261 -2.98 -17.54 9.91
N ALA A 262 -2.32 -17.74 8.77
CA ALA A 262 -2.93 -17.46 7.46
C ALA A 262 -4.18 -18.31 7.22
N SER A 263 -4.20 -19.56 7.71
CA SER A 263 -5.43 -20.36 7.75
C SER A 263 -6.47 -19.84 8.73
N ALA A 264 -6.07 -19.30 9.89
CA ALA A 264 -6.99 -18.77 10.91
C ALA A 264 -7.65 -17.43 10.52
N SER A 265 -6.90 -16.50 9.92
CA SER A 265 -7.45 -15.23 9.38
C SER A 265 -8.35 -15.45 8.16
N ALA A 266 -8.21 -16.58 7.47
CA ALA A 266 -9.11 -16.98 6.38
C ALA A 266 -10.44 -17.52 6.91
N SER A 267 -10.47 -18.13 8.11
CA SER A 267 -11.70 -18.59 8.76
C SER A 267 -12.53 -17.48 9.39
N ASP A 268 -11.91 -16.42 9.94
CA ASP A 268 -12.63 -15.26 10.51
C ASP A 268 -13.39 -14.46 9.45
N ALA A 269 -12.96 -14.50 8.18
CA ALA A 269 -13.69 -13.88 7.07
C ALA A 269 -14.92 -14.69 6.60
N SER A 270 -15.15 -15.89 7.17
CA SER A 270 -16.23 -16.80 6.77
C SER A 270 -17.25 -17.10 7.88
N SER A 271 -17.12 -16.52 9.08
CA SER A 271 -17.94 -16.91 10.24
C SER A 271 -18.95 -15.86 10.73
N GLU A 272 -19.18 -14.75 10.02
CA GLU A 272 -20.24 -13.77 10.35
C GLU A 272 -21.19 -13.53 9.16
N SER A 273 -21.64 -14.59 8.50
CA SER A 273 -22.81 -14.51 7.60
C SER A 273 -23.98 -15.31 8.20
N ASP A 274 -24.77 -14.66 9.06
CA ASP A 274 -26.18 -15.00 9.24
C ASP A 274 -26.95 -14.52 7.99
N ASP A 275 -26.65 -15.12 6.84
CA ASP A 275 -27.39 -14.87 5.60
C ASP A 275 -28.37 -16.03 5.36
N PRO A 276 -29.68 -15.84 5.61
CA PRO A 276 -30.69 -16.89 5.40
C PRO A 276 -30.94 -17.22 3.91
N ASN A 277 -30.23 -16.60 2.97
CA ASN A 277 -30.39 -16.83 1.53
C ASN A 277 -29.32 -17.73 0.89
N ALA A 278 -28.54 -18.48 1.68
CA ALA A 278 -27.71 -19.56 1.15
C ALA A 278 -28.57 -20.79 0.73
N LEU A 279 -29.41 -20.62 -0.30
CA LEU A 279 -30.19 -21.69 -0.91
C LEU A 279 -29.85 -21.83 -2.40
N CYS A 280 -29.24 -22.98 -2.71
CA CYS A 280 -29.30 -23.74 -3.96
C CYS A 280 -29.30 -22.97 -5.29
N TYR A 281 -28.15 -22.99 -5.98
CA TYR A 281 -28.15 -23.05 -7.44
C TYR A 281 -27.39 -24.30 -7.90
N THR A 282 -28.16 -25.30 -8.31
CA THR A 282 -27.72 -26.47 -9.06
C THR A 282 -27.69 -26.15 -10.55
N ASP A 283 -26.59 -26.53 -11.20
CA ASP A 283 -26.41 -26.95 -12.60
C ASP A 283 -27.24 -26.27 -13.70
N THR A 284 -26.56 -25.47 -14.53
CA THR A 284 -26.88 -25.33 -15.95
C THR A 284 -25.61 -25.44 -16.78
N GLU A 285 -25.63 -26.36 -17.75
CA GLU A 285 -24.55 -26.67 -18.70
C GLU A 285 -24.16 -25.47 -19.61
N PRO A 286 -22.95 -25.48 -20.19
CA PRO A 286 -22.43 -24.35 -20.95
C PRO A 286 -22.87 -24.37 -22.42
N ALA A 287 -23.46 -23.27 -22.88
CA ALA A 287 -23.55 -22.96 -24.30
C ALA A 287 -22.22 -22.35 -24.78
N ALA A 288 -21.52 -23.08 -25.65
CA ALA A 288 -20.32 -22.62 -26.33
C ALA A 288 -20.64 -21.48 -27.29
N ALA A 289 -20.03 -20.31 -27.07
CA ALA A 289 -19.85 -19.28 -28.08
C ALA A 289 -18.36 -18.92 -28.14
N ALA A 290 -17.65 -19.55 -29.07
CA ALA A 290 -16.28 -19.19 -29.43
C ALA A 290 -16.30 -17.88 -30.22
N VAL A 291 -15.87 -16.78 -29.60
CA VAL A 291 -15.46 -15.57 -30.32
C VAL A 291 -13.95 -15.68 -30.53
N SER A 292 -13.54 -16.04 -31.75
CA SER A 292 -12.14 -15.98 -32.18
C SER A 292 -11.70 -14.52 -32.30
N ALA A 293 -10.82 -14.08 -31.43
CA ALA A 293 -10.06 -12.85 -31.58
C ALA A 293 -8.70 -13.16 -32.23
N SER A 294 -8.69 -13.53 -33.52
CA SER A 294 -7.47 -13.59 -34.33
C SER A 294 -7.22 -12.22 -34.97
N GLY A 295 -6.47 -11.36 -34.29
CA GLY A 295 -6.15 -10.04 -34.87
C GLY A 295 -5.30 -9.10 -34.01
N TYR A 296 -4.40 -9.59 -33.15
CA TYR A 296 -3.51 -8.72 -32.36
C TYR A 296 -2.10 -9.32 -32.08
N GLU A 297 -1.62 -10.26 -32.89
CA GLU A 297 -0.29 -10.87 -32.67
C GLU A 297 0.87 -10.16 -33.37
N SER A 298 0.64 -9.31 -34.38
CA SER A 298 1.74 -8.67 -35.14
C SER A 298 2.49 -7.56 -34.39
N ASP A 299 1.87 -6.95 -33.38
CA ASP A 299 2.40 -5.73 -32.74
C ASP A 299 3.15 -5.98 -31.41
N LEU A 300 3.23 -7.25 -30.96
CA LEU A 300 3.89 -7.63 -29.71
C LEU A 300 5.36 -8.06 -29.88
N ALA A 301 5.85 -8.21 -31.11
CA ALA A 301 7.24 -8.59 -31.38
C ALA A 301 8.28 -7.58 -30.85
N PRO A 302 8.09 -6.25 -30.97
CA PRO A 302 9.03 -5.26 -30.42
C PRO A 302 9.06 -5.29 -28.88
N ALA A 303 7.91 -5.48 -28.25
CA ALA A 303 7.78 -5.56 -26.78
C ALA A 303 8.48 -6.82 -26.22
N ARG A 304 8.39 -7.96 -26.92
CA ARG A 304 9.11 -9.19 -26.55
C ARG A 304 10.63 -9.04 -26.70
N ALA A 305 11.09 -8.37 -27.76
CA ALA A 305 12.51 -8.10 -27.96
C ALA A 305 13.08 -7.13 -26.89
N ALA A 306 12.32 -6.09 -26.53
CA ALA A 306 12.68 -5.17 -25.46
C ALA A 306 12.73 -5.87 -24.08
N ALA A 307 11.77 -6.75 -23.79
CA ALA A 307 11.76 -7.55 -22.56
C ALA A 307 12.93 -8.54 -22.49
N ALA A 308 13.30 -9.18 -23.61
CA ALA A 308 14.46 -10.08 -23.67
C ALA A 308 15.79 -9.32 -23.50
N ALA A 309 15.94 -8.15 -24.10
CA ALA A 309 17.11 -7.29 -23.93
C ALA A 309 17.25 -6.79 -22.48
N ALA A 310 16.15 -6.40 -21.85
CA ALA A 310 16.14 -5.99 -20.45
C ALA A 310 16.45 -7.14 -19.48
N ALA A 311 15.94 -8.36 -19.75
CA ALA A 311 16.27 -9.55 -18.97
C ALA A 311 17.77 -9.92 -19.06
N SER A 312 18.38 -9.74 -20.25
CA SER A 312 19.81 -9.96 -20.45
C SER A 312 20.67 -8.91 -19.74
N ALA A 313 20.27 -7.63 -19.77
CA ALA A 313 20.92 -6.56 -19.02
C ALA A 313 20.86 -6.80 -17.50
N ALA A 314 19.70 -7.21 -16.97
CA ALA A 314 19.53 -7.55 -15.55
C ALA A 314 20.35 -8.79 -15.12
N ALA A 315 20.63 -9.72 -16.03
CA ALA A 315 21.54 -10.84 -15.78
C ALA A 315 23.01 -10.38 -15.74
N ALA A 316 23.41 -9.42 -16.58
CA ALA A 316 24.76 -8.85 -16.57
C ALA A 316 25.05 -8.05 -15.29
N THR A 317 24.08 -7.28 -14.78
CA THR A 317 24.22 -6.51 -13.53
C THR A 317 24.39 -7.41 -12.29
N ARG A 318 23.81 -8.62 -12.31
CA ARG A 318 24.01 -9.63 -11.26
C ARG A 318 25.46 -10.12 -11.13
N GLY A 319 26.25 -10.04 -12.20
CA GLY A 319 27.68 -10.42 -12.18
C GLY A 319 28.61 -9.37 -11.56
N ALA A 320 28.18 -8.11 -11.45
CA ALA A 320 29.01 -7.00 -10.98
C ALA A 320 28.87 -6.68 -9.48
N ALA A 321 27.88 -7.26 -8.80
CA ALA A 321 27.62 -7.03 -7.37
C ALA A 321 28.45 -7.95 -6.47
N GLY A 322 29.78 -7.90 -6.57
CA GLY A 322 30.70 -8.64 -5.70
C GLY A 322 31.98 -7.86 -5.42
N ALA A 323 32.30 -7.70 -4.13
CA ALA A 323 33.61 -7.39 -3.52
C ALA A 323 33.67 -6.17 -2.55
N GLY A 324 32.58 -5.81 -1.88
CA GLY A 324 32.61 -4.94 -0.70
C GLY A 324 32.30 -5.73 0.58
N GLY A 325 33.29 -6.00 1.43
CA GLY A 325 33.18 -6.79 2.66
C GLY A 325 32.38 -6.16 3.82
N GLY A 326 31.33 -5.40 3.53
CA GLY A 326 30.37 -4.94 4.53
C GLY A 326 29.41 -6.08 4.86
N GLY A 327 29.28 -6.44 6.13
CA GLY A 327 28.33 -7.45 6.58
C GLY A 327 26.92 -7.10 6.09
N ARG A 328 26.42 -7.85 5.09
CA ARG A 328 25.07 -7.65 4.57
C ARG A 328 24.09 -7.90 5.71
N LEU A 329 23.33 -6.88 6.09
CA LEU A 329 22.21 -7.01 7.02
C LEU A 329 21.25 -8.05 6.44
N HIS A 330 21.19 -9.22 7.08
CA HIS A 330 20.29 -10.28 6.64
C HIS A 330 18.86 -9.88 6.99
N ILE A 331 17.98 -9.88 5.99
CA ILE A 331 16.57 -9.57 6.16
C ILE A 331 15.76 -10.86 6.11
N ALA A 332 14.90 -11.02 7.08
CA ALA A 332 13.99 -12.13 7.24
C ALA A 332 12.64 -11.57 7.70
N ASN A 333 11.60 -11.75 6.89
CA ASN A 333 10.22 -11.40 7.24
C ASN A 333 9.93 -9.90 7.39
N ILE A 334 10.03 -9.19 6.28
CA ILE A 334 9.46 -7.86 6.14
C ILE A 334 7.93 -7.97 6.24
N GLN A 335 7.36 -7.32 7.25
CA GLN A 335 5.92 -7.33 7.53
C GLN A 335 5.21 -6.09 6.99
N ALA A 336 5.89 -4.94 7.00
CA ALA A 336 5.35 -3.68 6.51
C ALA A 336 6.41 -2.82 5.82
N LEU A 337 5.95 -1.98 4.90
CA LEU A 337 6.73 -0.98 4.19
C LEU A 337 6.03 0.37 4.27
N ALA A 338 6.78 1.46 4.38
CA ALA A 338 6.28 2.82 4.22
C ALA A 338 7.37 3.70 3.60
N ALA A 339 7.10 4.28 2.44
CA ALA A 339 7.96 5.31 1.90
C ALA A 339 7.71 6.65 2.61
N ASP A 340 8.78 7.32 3.01
CA ASP A 340 8.75 8.75 3.32
C ASP A 340 8.47 9.48 2.01
N SER A 341 7.19 9.73 1.75
CA SER A 341 6.82 10.60 0.65
C SER A 341 7.16 12.03 1.07
N ALA A 342 8.43 12.40 0.90
CA ALA A 342 8.93 13.78 0.98
C ALA A 342 8.12 14.76 0.10
N ALA A 343 7.35 14.22 -0.85
CA ALA A 343 6.39 14.92 -1.69
C ALA A 343 5.01 15.16 -1.05
N THR A 344 4.80 14.86 0.24
CA THR A 344 3.55 15.15 0.94
C THR A 344 3.42 16.66 1.20
N PHE A 345 3.13 17.40 0.12
CA PHE A 345 2.55 18.74 0.01
C PHE A 345 3.25 19.93 0.68
N CYS A 346 4.14 19.72 1.64
CA CYS A 346 4.62 20.80 2.53
C CYS A 346 6.13 21.04 2.48
N ALA A 347 6.92 20.15 1.88
CA ALA A 347 8.38 20.29 1.81
C ALA A 347 8.83 21.54 1.02
N ALA A 348 7.95 22.15 0.21
CA ALA A 348 8.26 23.40 -0.47
C ALA A 348 8.35 24.61 0.48
N ARG A 349 7.75 24.56 1.68
CA ARG A 349 7.64 25.76 2.54
C ARG A 349 8.78 25.91 3.55
N ASP A 350 9.30 24.81 4.11
CA ASP A 350 10.25 24.86 5.22
C ASP A 350 11.64 24.27 4.92
N GLY A 351 11.92 23.84 3.68
CA GLY A 351 13.26 23.42 3.24
C GLY A 351 13.79 22.13 3.88
N ALA A 352 13.05 21.50 4.80
CA ALA A 352 13.32 20.16 5.28
C ALA A 352 12.86 19.16 4.21
N ALA A 353 13.73 18.90 3.24
CA ALA A 353 13.53 17.80 2.29
C ALA A 353 13.37 16.50 3.08
N GLY A 354 12.21 15.86 2.98
CA GLY A 354 12.03 14.50 3.49
C GLY A 354 13.11 13.59 2.89
N GLY A 355 13.59 12.64 3.70
CA GLY A 355 14.82 11.90 3.37
C GLY A 355 14.68 10.99 2.15
N GLY A 356 13.45 10.75 1.66
CA GLY A 356 13.19 9.77 0.61
C GLY A 356 13.45 8.34 1.07
N ASP A 357 13.49 8.14 2.39
CA ASP A 357 13.74 6.85 2.99
C ASP A 357 12.53 5.94 2.81
N VAL A 358 12.79 4.65 2.67
CA VAL A 358 11.74 3.63 2.76
C VAL A 358 11.94 2.86 4.05
N TYR A 359 10.96 2.94 4.93
CA TYR A 359 11.00 2.26 6.22
C TYR A 359 10.46 0.84 6.08
N LEU A 360 11.19 -0.09 6.68
CA LEU A 360 10.84 -1.51 6.70
C LEU A 360 10.64 -1.93 8.15
N LEU A 361 9.48 -2.54 8.42
CA LEU A 361 9.26 -3.24 9.66
C LEU A 361 9.49 -4.73 9.44
N GLU A 362 10.51 -5.26 10.09
CA GLU A 362 10.90 -6.65 9.99
C GLU A 362 10.61 -7.38 11.30
N GLY A 363 9.82 -8.44 11.25
CA GLY A 363 9.42 -9.18 12.46
C GLY A 363 10.11 -10.53 12.59
N VAL A 364 10.72 -10.81 13.74
CA VAL A 364 11.11 -12.18 14.11
C VAL A 364 10.03 -12.72 15.04
N SER A 365 9.57 -13.96 14.83
CA SER A 365 8.30 -14.50 15.33
C SER A 365 8.13 -14.67 16.85
N THR A 366 8.84 -13.92 17.71
CA THR A 366 8.84 -14.21 19.15
C THR A 366 8.78 -13.02 20.11
N ALA A 367 8.75 -11.75 19.67
CA ALA A 367 8.26 -10.59 20.47
C ALA A 367 8.68 -9.23 19.89
N PHE A 368 9.74 -9.19 19.08
CA PHE A 368 10.40 -7.93 18.71
C PHE A 368 10.50 -7.79 17.19
N SER A 369 10.32 -6.56 16.74
CA SER A 369 10.53 -6.16 15.35
C SER A 369 11.78 -5.28 15.23
N ARG A 370 12.44 -5.34 14.09
CA ARG A 370 13.47 -4.39 13.68
C ARG A 370 12.84 -3.32 12.81
N LEU A 371 13.23 -2.07 13.02
CA LEU A 371 12.92 -0.97 12.13
C LEU A 371 14.18 -0.66 11.33
N LEU A 372 14.08 -0.73 10.01
CA LEU A 372 15.16 -0.40 9.09
C LEU A 372 14.73 0.77 8.20
N ALA A 373 15.69 1.53 7.70
CA ALA A 373 15.49 2.52 6.65
C ALA A 373 16.37 2.16 5.45
N LEU A 374 15.75 1.99 4.29
CA LEU A 374 16.41 1.94 2.99
C LEU A 374 16.51 3.39 2.47
N ARG A 375 17.73 3.92 2.52
CA ARG A 375 18.08 5.27 2.08
C ARG A 375 17.96 5.40 0.55
N PRO A 376 17.81 6.61 -0.02
CA PRO A 376 17.76 6.82 -1.46
C PRO A 376 18.95 6.25 -2.25
N ASP A 377 20.15 6.32 -1.68
CA ASP A 377 21.40 5.78 -2.25
C ASP A 377 21.48 4.24 -2.23
N GLY A 378 20.50 3.58 -1.60
CA GLY A 378 20.42 2.13 -1.47
C GLY A 378 21.02 1.60 -0.16
N ASP A 379 21.55 2.47 0.70
CA ASP A 379 22.06 2.05 1.99
C ASP A 379 20.93 1.60 2.91
N LEU A 380 21.13 0.45 3.55
CA LEU A 380 20.19 -0.08 4.54
C LEU A 380 20.71 0.17 5.94
N VAL A 381 19.97 0.97 6.71
CA VAL A 381 20.34 1.37 8.07
C VAL A 381 19.39 0.74 9.08
N LEU A 382 19.92 0.09 10.11
CA LEU A 382 19.15 -0.38 11.26
C LEU A 382 18.86 0.80 12.19
N LEU A 383 17.59 1.14 12.38
CA LEU A 383 17.15 2.22 13.26
C LEU A 383 16.82 1.69 14.67
N ALA A 384 16.12 0.56 14.77
CA ALA A 384 15.83 -0.13 16.04
C ALA A 384 15.91 -1.65 15.87
N GLU A 385 16.41 -2.35 16.89
CA GLU A 385 16.56 -3.82 16.87
C GLU A 385 15.47 -4.55 17.68
N ARG A 386 14.77 -3.86 18.59
CA ARG A 386 13.86 -4.49 19.56
C ARG A 386 12.57 -3.71 19.78
N LEU A 387 11.90 -3.37 18.69
CA LEU A 387 10.63 -2.65 18.73
C LEU A 387 9.49 -3.59 19.15
N ALA A 388 8.81 -3.27 20.25
CA ALA A 388 7.67 -4.03 20.75
C ALA A 388 6.37 -3.56 20.06
N VAL A 389 6.17 -3.99 18.81
CA VAL A 389 5.05 -3.54 17.96
C VAL A 389 3.73 -4.26 18.24
N ALA A 390 3.76 -5.43 18.86
CA ALA A 390 2.56 -6.24 19.05
C ALA A 390 2.61 -6.98 20.40
N PRO A 391 1.46 -7.12 21.09
CA PRO A 391 1.33 -8.17 22.08
C PRO A 391 1.51 -9.54 21.37
N PRO A 392 2.15 -10.52 22.02
CA PRO A 392 2.28 -11.86 21.45
C PRO A 392 0.89 -12.44 21.10
N GLY A 393 0.71 -12.92 19.86
CA GLY A 393 -0.49 -13.68 19.46
C GLY A 393 -1.56 -12.93 18.65
N GLY A 394 -1.36 -11.66 18.31
CA GLY A 394 -2.25 -10.97 17.36
C GLY A 394 -2.24 -11.62 15.97
N SER A 395 -3.42 -11.91 15.42
CA SER A 395 -3.57 -12.51 14.07
C SER A 395 -3.37 -11.51 12.93
N HIS A 396 -3.38 -10.20 13.24
CA HIS A 396 -3.27 -9.16 12.24
C HIS A 396 -1.81 -8.76 11.99
N TRP A 397 -1.47 -8.62 10.71
CA TRP A 397 -0.15 -8.19 10.27
C TRP A 397 0.05 -6.70 10.57
N PRO A 398 1.18 -6.30 11.20
CA PRO A 398 1.46 -4.90 11.42
C PRO A 398 1.57 -4.18 10.08
N ARG A 399 1.25 -2.90 10.12
CA ARG A 399 1.30 -1.97 9.00
C ARG A 399 2.11 -0.77 9.43
N LEU A 400 2.65 -0.06 8.44
CA LEU A 400 3.50 1.09 8.64
C LEU A 400 2.99 2.21 7.74
N ALA A 401 2.89 3.42 8.28
CA ALA A 401 2.62 4.63 7.51
C ALA A 401 3.61 5.71 7.92
N ALA A 402 4.16 6.43 6.93
CA ALA A 402 4.96 7.62 7.17
C ALA A 402 4.03 8.84 7.23
N LEU A 403 4.11 9.61 8.32
CA LEU A 403 3.20 10.73 8.56
C LEU A 403 3.79 12.10 8.18
N GLY A 404 5.06 12.13 7.79
CA GLY A 404 5.85 13.35 7.65
C GLY A 404 6.48 13.78 8.99
N GLY A 405 7.38 14.77 8.92
CA GLY A 405 8.03 15.34 10.10
C GLY A 405 8.81 14.34 10.97
N GLY A 406 9.31 13.25 10.38
CA GLY A 406 10.02 12.18 11.11
C GLY A 406 9.11 11.28 11.96
N HIS A 407 7.81 11.25 11.70
CA HIS A 407 6.86 10.39 12.42
C HIS A 407 6.43 9.18 11.59
N LEU A 408 6.41 8.01 12.22
CA LEU A 408 5.85 6.77 11.68
C LEU A 408 4.70 6.30 12.56
N ALA A 409 3.64 5.78 11.94
CA ALA A 409 2.57 5.06 12.62
C ALA A 409 2.70 3.57 12.34
N VAL A 410 2.68 2.77 13.40
CA VAL A 410 2.58 1.31 13.34
C VAL A 410 1.22 0.89 13.87
N TYR A 411 0.46 0.15 13.07
CA TYR A 411 -0.93 -0.20 13.37
C TYR A 411 -1.30 -1.58 12.84
N GLY A 412 -2.49 -2.07 13.22
CA GLY A 412 -3.01 -3.36 12.75
C GLY A 412 -2.36 -4.58 13.40
N SER A 413 -1.68 -4.44 14.55
CA SER A 413 -1.08 -5.54 15.31
C SER A 413 -1.79 -5.88 16.62
N SER A 414 -2.71 -5.01 17.08
CA SER A 414 -3.48 -5.21 18.32
C SER A 414 -4.86 -4.58 18.22
N SER A 415 -5.78 -5.04 19.07
CA SER A 415 -7.13 -4.48 19.23
C SER A 415 -7.15 -3.12 19.94
N TYR A 416 -6.06 -2.71 20.59
CA TYR A 416 -6.13 -1.68 21.61
C TYR A 416 -5.44 -0.36 21.25
N ASP A 417 -4.29 -0.35 20.55
CA ASP A 417 -3.56 0.91 20.32
C ASP A 417 -2.80 0.96 18.97
N MET A 418 -2.67 2.18 18.45
CA MET A 418 -1.70 2.54 17.40
C MET A 418 -0.39 2.99 18.06
N MET A 419 0.75 2.53 17.55
CA MET A 419 2.06 2.93 18.05
C MET A 419 2.66 4.00 17.15
N MET A 420 3.07 5.12 17.72
CA MET A 420 3.84 6.16 17.04
C MET A 420 5.33 5.98 17.31
N ILE A 421 6.14 6.19 16.28
CA ILE A 421 7.59 6.25 16.35
C ILE A 421 8.03 7.61 15.83
N ARG A 422 8.87 8.28 16.59
CA ARG A 422 9.60 9.46 16.15
C ARG A 422 11.05 9.09 15.87
N LEU A 423 11.51 9.45 14.67
CA LEU A 423 12.82 9.12 14.11
C LEU A 423 13.95 10.05 14.59
#